data_AF-A0A9Q0I1U5-F1
#
_entry.id   AF-A0A9Q0I1U5-F1
#
_cell.length_a   1.000
_cell.length_b   1.000
_cell.length_c   1.000
_cell.angle_alpha   90.00
_cell.angle_beta   90.00
_cell.angle_gamma   90.00
#
_symmetry.space_group_name_H-M   'P 1'
#
loop_
_entity.id
_entity.type
_entity.pdbx_description
1 polymer ?
#
loop_
_entity_poly.entity_id
_entity_poly.type
_entity_poly.pdbx_seq_one_letter_code
_entity_poly.pdbx_strand_id
1 'polypeptide(L)' 'MTLVPDTAWIKATRALKLRAILDDPMECSPGERLAITLAKDSINRSSNRSTTGKLEVDLFKLLRDSQYQMGET' A
#
# COMPACT_ATOMS: atom_id res chain seq x y z
N MET A 1 -5.28 45.22 -11.08
CA MET A 1 -4.41 44.05 -11.36
C MET A 1 -5.15 42.79 -10.94
N THR A 2 -5.32 41.84 -11.84
CA THR A 2 -5.93 40.53 -11.56
C THR A 2 -5.02 39.72 -10.64
N LEU A 3 -5.48 39.36 -9.44
CA LEU A 3 -4.83 38.34 -8.63
C LEU A 3 -4.96 37.00 -9.36
N VAL A 4 -3.84 36.49 -9.87
CA VAL A 4 -3.74 35.13 -10.38
C VAL A 4 -3.77 34.21 -9.14
N PRO A 5 -4.74 33.30 -9.00
CA PRO A 5 -4.72 32.35 -7.89
C PRO A 5 -3.50 31.45 -8.06
N ASP A 6 -2.69 31.40 -7.00
CA ASP A 6 -1.49 30.59 -6.87
C ASP A 6 -1.85 29.11 -7.11
N THR A 7 -1.66 28.63 -8.33
CA THR A 7 -1.96 27.25 -8.76
C THR A 7 -1.08 26.19 -8.08
N ALA A 8 -0.30 26.54 -7.04
CA ALA A 8 0.63 25.65 -6.38
C ALA A 8 -0.04 24.64 -5.41
N TRP A 9 -1.32 24.82 -5.05
CA TRP A 9 -2.03 23.83 -4.23
C TRP A 9 -2.37 22.53 -4.99
N ILE A 10 -2.34 22.55 -6.33
CA ILE A 10 -2.60 21.37 -7.18
C ILE A 10 -1.30 20.64 -7.58
N LYS A 11 -0.24 20.74 -6.76
CA LYS A 11 0.96 19.89 -6.90
C LYS A 11 1.25 19.09 -5.63
N ALA A 12 0.19 18.64 -4.95
CA ALA A 12 0.31 17.56 -3.99
C ALA A 12 0.43 16.22 -4.73
N THR A 13 1.56 15.96 -5.39
CA THR A 13 1.91 14.63 -5.90
C THR A 13 2.27 13.75 -4.69
N ARG A 14 1.27 13.37 -3.91
CA ARG A 14 1.43 12.57 -2.69
C ARG A 14 1.70 11.12 -3.07
N ALA A 15 2.79 10.55 -2.58
CA ALA A 15 2.99 9.11 -2.60
C ALA A 15 1.89 8.44 -1.74
N LEU A 16 1.22 7.44 -2.30
CA LEU A 16 0.18 6.68 -1.58
C LEU A 16 0.87 5.53 -0.85
N LYS A 17 0.72 5.47 0.47
CA LYS A 17 1.31 4.41 1.30
C LYS A 17 0.22 3.50 1.86
N LEU A 18 0.24 2.23 1.47
CA LEU A 18 -0.68 1.19 1.93
C LEU A 18 0.05 0.21 2.86
N ARG A 19 -0.71 -0.41 3.77
CA ARG A 19 -0.24 -1.49 4.63
C ARG A 19 -1.12 -2.71 4.39
N ALA A 20 -0.48 -3.86 4.19
CA ALA A 20 -1.17 -5.12 3.97
C ALA A 20 -0.71 -6.14 5.01
N ILE A 21 -1.67 -6.85 5.60
CA ILE A 21 -1.45 -7.95 6.54
C ILE A 21 -1.80 -9.23 5.80
N LEU A 22 -0.88 -10.18 5.79
CA LEU A 22 -0.98 -11.49 5.17
C LEU A 22 -1.23 -12.52 6.27
N ASP A 23 -2.32 -13.25 6.18
CA ASP A 23 -2.75 -14.26 7.16
C ASP A 23 -2.54 -15.68 6.60
N ASP A 24 -1.33 -15.92 6.09
CA ASP A 24 -0.96 -17.19 5.46
C ASP A 24 -0.09 -18.01 6.44
N PRO A 25 -0.63 -19.07 7.09
CA PRO A 25 0.11 -19.93 8.02
C PRO A 25 1.04 -20.93 7.31
N MET A 26 0.93 -21.05 5.98
CA MET A 26 1.67 -22.04 5.18
C MET A 26 2.92 -21.42 4.56
N GLU A 27 4.10 -22.01 4.80
CA GLU A 27 5.38 -21.54 4.23
C GLU A 27 5.43 -21.60 2.69
N CYS A 28 4.50 -22.32 2.05
CA CYS A 28 4.54 -22.63 0.61
C CYS A 28 3.49 -21.90 -0.25
N SER A 29 2.68 -20.99 0.30
CA SER A 29 1.68 -20.24 -0.50
C SER A 29 1.97 -18.74 -0.60
N PRO A 30 3.10 -18.29 -1.18
CA PRO A 30 3.46 -16.88 -1.27
C PRO A 30 2.69 -16.09 -2.35
N GLY A 31 1.51 -16.56 -2.77
CA GLY A 31 0.72 -15.98 -3.86
C GLY A 31 0.27 -14.56 -3.56
N GLU A 32 -0.17 -14.29 -2.33
CA GLU A 32 -0.65 -12.98 -1.92
C GLU A 32 0.45 -11.92 -1.94
N ARG A 33 1.61 -12.22 -1.35
CA ARG A 33 2.78 -11.31 -1.37
C ARG A 33 3.23 -11.00 -2.79
N LEU A 34 3.25 -12.02 -3.66
CA LEU A 34 3.60 -11.87 -5.05
C LEU A 34 2.56 -11.02 -5.80
N ALA A 35 1.26 -11.31 -5.61
CA ALA A 35 0.17 -10.57 -6.23
C ALA A 35 0.21 -9.08 -5.86
N ILE A 36 0.42 -8.75 -4.58
CA ILE A 36 0.54 -7.37 -4.11
C ILE A 36 1.79 -6.70 -4.69
N THR A 37 2.91 -7.41 -4.78
CA THR A 37 4.14 -6.89 -5.38
C THR A 37 3.96 -6.58 -6.87
N LEU A 38 3.32 -7.49 -7.63
CA LEU A 38 3.01 -7.30 -9.05
C LEU A 38 2.01 -6.16 -9.28
N ALA A 39 0.97 -6.06 -8.45
CA ALA A 39 0.01 -4.97 -8.51
C ALA A 39 0.69 -3.62 -8.25
N LYS A 40 1.57 -3.55 -7.23
CA LYS A 40 2.36 -2.34 -6.92
C LYS A 40 3.24 -1.93 -8.11
N ASP A 41 3.92 -2.88 -8.73
CA ASP A 41 4.78 -2.60 -9.89
C ASP A 41 3.95 -2.11 -11.09
N SER A 42 2.85 -2.80 -11.40
CA SER A 42 1.92 -2.42 -12.47
C SER A 42 1.37 -1.01 -12.28
N ILE A 43 0.90 -0.69 -11.06
CA ILE A 43 0.39 0.65 -10.72
C ILE A 43 1.50 1.69 -10.84
N ASN A 44 2.69 1.46 -10.26
CA ASN A 44 3.78 2.43 -10.35
C ASN A 44 4.26 2.65 -11.80
N ARG A 45 4.28 1.60 -12.61
CA ARG A 45 4.62 1.69 -14.04
C ARG A 45 3.57 2.47 -14.83
N SER A 46 2.29 2.28 -14.52
CA SER A 46 1.19 3.06 -15.11
C SER A 46 1.16 4.51 -14.61
N SER A 47 1.55 4.72 -13.35
CA SER A 47 1.53 6.01 -12.67
C SER A 47 2.53 6.99 -13.27
N ASN A 48 3.64 6.53 -13.86
CA ASN A 48 4.55 7.40 -14.61
C ASN A 48 3.87 8.16 -15.78
N ARG A 49 2.66 7.76 -16.20
CA ARG A 49 1.86 8.46 -17.22
C ARG A 49 0.79 9.40 -16.65
N SER A 50 0.56 9.37 -15.33
CA SER A 50 -0.48 10.14 -14.63
C SER A 50 0.15 10.99 -13.52
N THR A 51 -0.43 12.14 -13.19
CA THR A 51 0.05 13.03 -12.10
C THR A 51 -0.05 12.41 -10.69
N THR A 52 -0.35 11.11 -10.60
CA THR A 52 -0.51 10.33 -9.37
C THR A 52 0.87 9.94 -8.81
N GLY A 53 1.08 10.15 -7.51
CA GLY A 53 2.35 9.85 -6.84
C GLY A 53 2.64 8.35 -6.71
N LYS A 54 3.89 8.01 -6.38
CA LYS A 54 4.38 6.63 -6.23
C LYS A 54 3.57 5.85 -5.18
N LEU A 55 3.19 4.60 -5.50
CA LEU A 55 2.56 3.67 -4.59
C LEU A 55 3.62 2.89 -3.79
N GLU A 56 3.55 2.99 -2.47
CA GLU A 56 4.31 2.20 -1.51
C GLU A 56 3.39 1.22 -0.77
N VAL A 57 3.88 0.00 -0.53
CA VAL A 57 3.15 -1.02 0.22
C VAL A 57 4.09 -1.64 1.24
N ASP A 58 3.73 -1.56 2.52
CA ASP A 58 4.40 -2.29 3.60
C ASP A 58 3.62 -3.60 3.87
N LEU A 59 4.33 -4.72 3.85
CA LEU A 59 3.75 -6.06 3.99
C LEU A 59 4.11 -6.64 5.36
N PHE A 60 3.10 -7.04 6.10
CA PHE A 60 3.21 -7.68 7.41
C PHE A 60 2.64 -9.09 7.34
N LYS A 61 3.24 -10.02 8.08
CA LYS A 61 2.69 -11.37 8.25
C LYS A 61 2.04 -11.45 9.62
N LEU A 62 0.82 -11.98 9.67
CA LEU A 62 0.20 -12.37 10.92
C LEU A 62 0.78 -13.73 11.32
N LEU A 63 1.37 -13.79 12.52
CA LEU A 63 1.97 -15.04 13.02
C LEU A 63 0.94 -15.90 13.76
N ARG A 64 -0.03 -15.26 14.42
CA ARG A 64 -1.08 -15.90 15.22
C ARG A 64 -2.28 -14.96 15.32
N ASP A 65 -3.47 -15.53 15.40
CA ASP A 65 -4.70 -14.83 15.76
C ASP A 65 -4.75 -14.57 17.27
N SER A 66 -3.98 -13.59 17.72
CA SER A 66 -3.88 -13.27 19.15
C SER A 66 -5.11 -12.54 19.71
N GLN A 67 -6.00 -12.03 18.86
CA GLN A 67 -7.18 -11.27 19.32
C GLN A 67 -8.16 -12.12 20.13
N TYR A 68 -8.20 -13.44 19.93
CA TYR A 68 -9.10 -14.37 20.62
C TYR A 68 -8.39 -15.29 21.61
N GLN A 69 -7.10 -15.04 21.86
CA GLN A 69 -6.35 -15.84 22.83
C GLN A 69 -6.73 -15.39 24.25
N MET A 70 -7.82 -15.98 24.77
CA MET A 70 -8.20 -15.84 26.17
C MET A 70 -7.16 -16.57 27.01
N GLY A 71 -6.49 -15.84 27.91
CA GLY A 71 -5.54 -16.44 28.85
C GLY A 71 -6.21 -17.59 29.58
N GLU A 72 -5.56 -18.76 29.55
CA GLU A 72 -6.00 -19.95 30.28
C GLU A 72 -6.29 -19.57 31.74
N THR A 73 -7.49 -19.89 32.21
CA THR A 73 -7.93 -19.75 33.61
C THR A 73 -7.46 -20.94 34.44
#